data_AF-A0A3T1D043-F1
#
_entry.id   AF-A0A3T1D043-F1
#
_cell.length_a   1.000
_cell.length_b   1.000
_cell.length_c   1.000
_cell.angle_alpha   90.00
_cell.angle_beta   90.00
_cell.angle_gamma   90.00
#
_symmetry.space_group_name_H-M   'P 1'
#
loop_
_entity.id
_entity.type
_entity.pdbx_description
1 polymer ?
#
loop_
_entity_poly.entity_id
_entity_poly.type
_entity_poly.pdbx_seq_one_letter_code
_entity_poly.pdbx_strand_id
1 'polypeptide(L)'
;MTKGIDCSTPLNASTAKALAQQGFQFVGRYLVPENYRWKRLTLAEANVITEAGMQVISVFETTANRASGGTEAGKADGAAALKEAKLLGQPTGSTIYFAVDYDAQPKDYDNIERYLKAATEQIPGYCSGVYGSYAVIEEMAKRKACTSFWQTYAWSSGKKSGNANVYQYKNDVVIGGISVDLNESYGSEGWWNTKGEVVTTMSQDDAVKIIRFLSAAWFASINIEDKNEFNRLANEVRKSAGIPIESSSK
;
A
#
# COMPACT_ATOMS: atom_id res chain seq x y z
N MET A 1 6.76 -13.91 -0.21
CA MET A 1 6.60 -13.49 1.20
C MET A 1 7.72 -12.52 1.50
N THR A 2 7.38 -11.34 2.00
CA THR A 2 8.33 -10.27 2.33
C THR A 2 8.32 -10.05 3.83
N LYS A 3 9.50 -9.90 4.45
CA LYS A 3 9.60 -9.63 5.90
C LYS A 3 9.45 -8.14 6.17
N GLY A 4 8.72 -7.79 7.21
CA GLY A 4 8.66 -6.44 7.72
C GLY A 4 8.38 -6.41 9.21
N ILE A 5 8.24 -5.20 9.71
CA ILE A 5 7.88 -4.94 11.10
C ILE A 5 6.81 -3.86 11.16
N ASP A 6 6.19 -3.70 12.32
CA ASP A 6 5.53 -2.46 12.70
C ASP A 6 6.02 -2.06 14.09
N CYS A 7 5.96 -0.76 14.39
CA CYS A 7 6.39 -0.27 15.69
C CYS A 7 5.72 1.05 16.01
N SER A 8 5.52 1.33 17.30
CA SER A 8 5.09 2.66 17.75
C SER A 8 6.25 3.64 17.80
N THR A 9 7.45 3.20 18.18
CA THR A 9 8.64 4.08 18.29
C THR A 9 9.03 4.68 16.94
N PRO A 10 9.14 6.02 16.83
CA PRO A 10 9.63 6.67 15.62
C PRO A 10 11.07 6.28 15.29
N LEU A 11 11.31 5.99 14.02
CA LEU A 11 12.61 5.58 13.51
C LEU A 11 13.49 6.78 13.17
N ASN A 12 14.79 6.61 13.40
CA ASN A 12 15.83 7.51 12.91
C ASN A 12 16.72 6.73 11.92
N ALA A 13 17.70 7.42 11.32
CA ALA A 13 18.59 6.80 10.33
C ALA A 13 19.34 5.56 10.87
N SER A 14 19.72 5.56 12.15
CA SER A 14 20.41 4.42 12.77
C SER A 14 19.48 3.22 12.95
N THR A 15 18.27 3.42 13.48
CA THR A 15 17.33 2.32 13.71
C THR A 15 16.78 1.77 12.39
N ALA A 16 16.46 2.64 11.42
CA ALA A 16 16.02 2.23 10.09
C ALA A 16 17.10 1.39 9.37
N LYS A 17 18.36 1.82 9.42
CA LYS A 17 19.49 1.06 8.86
C LYS A 17 19.68 -0.29 9.55
N ALA A 18 19.57 -0.34 10.88
CA ALA A 18 19.68 -1.58 11.63
C ALA A 18 18.59 -2.59 11.24
N LEU A 19 17.34 -2.13 11.07
CA LEU A 19 16.24 -2.97 10.60
C LEU A 19 16.47 -3.48 9.17
N ALA A 20 16.87 -2.61 8.24
CA ALA A 20 17.17 -3.00 6.87
C ALA A 20 18.30 -4.03 6.78
N GLN A 21 19.36 -3.89 7.60
CA GLN A 21 20.47 -4.85 7.69
C GLN A 21 20.04 -6.22 8.21
N GLN A 22 18.94 -6.30 8.98
CA GLN A 22 18.33 -7.57 9.40
C GLN A 22 17.42 -8.19 8.32
N GLY A 23 17.31 -7.55 7.16
CA GLY A 23 16.56 -8.05 6.01
C GLY A 23 15.07 -7.71 6.03
N PHE A 24 14.63 -6.78 6.88
CA PHE A 24 13.29 -6.22 6.79
C PHE A 24 13.19 -5.28 5.58
N GLN A 25 12.09 -5.39 4.84
CA GLN A 25 11.86 -4.64 3.60
C GLN A 25 10.69 -3.65 3.72
N PHE A 26 9.91 -3.71 4.78
CA PHE A 26 8.87 -2.72 5.05
C PHE A 26 8.66 -2.48 6.55
N VAL A 27 8.07 -1.32 6.85
CA VAL A 27 7.74 -0.87 8.20
C VAL A 27 6.30 -0.35 8.24
N GLY A 28 5.45 -0.90 9.10
CA GLY A 28 4.14 -0.34 9.45
C GLY A 28 4.29 0.85 10.41
N ARG A 29 3.75 2.01 10.03
CA ARG A 29 3.87 3.25 10.82
C ARG A 29 2.56 4.02 10.92
N TYR A 30 2.41 4.76 12.02
CA TYR A 30 1.12 5.35 12.41
C TYR A 30 0.86 6.69 11.74
N LEU A 31 -0.21 6.75 10.95
CA LEU A 31 -0.70 7.92 10.24
C LEU A 31 -1.68 8.74 11.12
N VAL A 32 -1.24 9.14 12.31
CA VAL A 32 -2.10 9.73 13.35
C VAL A 32 -1.84 11.22 13.57
N PRO A 33 -2.79 11.99 14.15
CA PRO A 33 -2.60 13.42 14.35
C PRO A 33 -1.50 13.76 15.39
N GLU A 34 -1.04 15.01 15.37
CA GLU A 34 0.09 15.52 16.16
C GLU A 34 -0.02 15.29 17.68
N ASN A 35 -1.23 15.24 18.24
CA ASN A 35 -1.41 14.91 19.66
C ASN A 35 -0.97 13.47 20.02
N TYR A 36 -0.72 12.61 19.02
CA TYR A 36 -0.13 11.28 19.14
C TYR A 36 1.35 11.24 18.68
N ARG A 37 2.08 12.37 18.81
CA ARG A 37 3.49 12.55 18.38
C ARG A 37 4.45 11.40 18.73
N TRP A 38 4.18 10.68 19.83
CA TRP A 38 5.02 9.60 20.30
C TRP A 38 4.99 8.36 19.40
N LYS A 39 3.95 8.20 18.56
CA LYS A 39 3.86 7.14 17.54
C LYS A 39 3.70 7.63 16.10
N ARG A 40 3.32 8.89 15.91
CA ARG A 40 3.08 9.53 14.62
C ARG A 40 4.27 9.42 13.66
N LEU A 41 4.00 8.99 12.42
CA LEU A 41 4.93 9.05 11.30
C LEU A 41 5.15 10.51 10.87
N THR A 42 6.41 10.87 10.61
CA THR A 42 6.77 12.19 10.04
C THR A 42 7.39 12.03 8.66
N LEU A 43 7.45 13.11 7.86
CA LEU A 43 8.08 13.07 6.53
C LEU A 43 9.58 12.79 6.64
N ALA A 44 10.23 13.36 7.65
CA ALA A 44 11.64 13.08 7.94
C ALA A 44 11.86 11.60 8.26
N GLU A 45 10.95 10.99 9.04
CA GLU A 45 10.98 9.56 9.32
C GLU A 45 10.75 8.71 8.06
N ALA A 46 9.75 9.04 7.25
CA ALA A 46 9.47 8.32 6.01
C ALA A 46 10.65 8.36 5.02
N ASN A 47 11.37 9.49 4.98
CA ASN A 47 12.61 9.62 4.20
C ASN A 47 13.71 8.69 4.71
N VAL A 48 13.99 8.65 6.02
CA VAL A 48 15.04 7.75 6.53
C VAL A 48 14.70 6.26 6.35
N ILE A 49 13.41 5.89 6.42
CA ILE A 49 12.94 4.52 6.10
C ILE A 49 13.21 4.21 4.62
N THR A 50 12.85 5.14 3.73
CA THR A 50 13.04 5.01 2.27
C THR A 50 14.52 5.00 1.87
N GLU A 51 15.36 5.79 2.54
CA GLU A 51 16.80 5.83 2.34
C GLU A 51 17.48 4.54 2.80
N ALA A 52 16.99 3.92 3.86
CA ALA A 52 17.42 2.59 4.31
C ALA A 52 16.98 1.46 3.36
N GLY A 53 16.16 1.75 2.35
CA GLY A 53 15.70 0.78 1.35
C GLY A 53 14.44 0.02 1.72
N MET A 54 13.70 0.47 2.73
CA MET A 54 12.43 -0.13 3.16
C MET A 54 11.22 0.65 2.61
N GLN A 55 10.09 -0.04 2.48
CA GLN A 55 8.78 0.53 2.21
C GLN A 55 8.05 0.89 3.52
N VAL A 56 6.99 1.69 3.41
CA VAL A 56 6.10 2.08 4.51
C VAL A 56 4.71 1.51 4.27
N ILE A 57 4.10 0.94 5.30
CA ILE A 57 2.66 0.66 5.36
C ILE A 57 2.04 1.66 6.33
N SER A 58 0.99 2.36 5.90
CA SER A 58 0.30 3.34 6.74
C SER A 58 -0.82 2.68 7.54
N VAL A 59 -0.82 2.86 8.87
CA VAL A 59 -1.90 2.44 9.77
C VAL A 59 -2.46 3.62 10.56
N PHE A 60 -3.77 3.75 10.62
CA PHE A 60 -4.47 4.72 11.45
C PHE A 60 -5.04 4.04 12.69
N GLU A 61 -4.54 4.46 13.85
CA GLU A 61 -5.03 4.00 15.15
C GLU A 61 -4.74 5.06 16.22
N THR A 62 -5.77 5.79 16.65
CA THR A 62 -5.66 6.72 17.78
C THR A 62 -5.89 5.98 19.10
N THR A 63 -6.99 5.24 19.19
CA THR A 63 -7.30 4.29 20.27
C THR A 63 -7.75 2.96 19.69
N ALA A 64 -7.58 1.88 20.47
CA ALA A 64 -7.80 0.51 20.01
C ALA A 64 -9.20 0.23 19.43
N ASN A 65 -10.25 0.81 20.03
CA ASN A 65 -11.65 0.49 19.73
C ASN A 65 -12.37 1.55 18.88
N ARG A 66 -11.67 2.44 18.17
CA ARG A 66 -12.31 3.51 17.35
C ARG A 66 -13.39 2.97 16.40
N ALA A 67 -13.15 1.81 15.82
CA ALA A 67 -14.08 1.16 14.88
C ALA A 67 -15.46 0.84 15.49
N SER A 68 -15.57 0.68 16.82
CA SER A 68 -16.87 0.46 17.47
C SER A 68 -17.80 1.67 17.38
N GLY A 69 -17.25 2.86 17.11
CA GLY A 69 -18.00 4.11 16.92
C GLY A 69 -18.71 4.24 15.56
N GLY A 70 -18.54 3.27 14.66
CA GLY A 70 -19.28 3.23 13.39
C GLY A 70 -19.00 4.42 12.49
N THR A 71 -20.02 4.85 11.75
CA THR A 71 -19.94 5.88 10.69
C THR A 71 -19.27 7.17 11.16
N GLU A 72 -19.67 7.72 12.31
CA GLU A 72 -19.16 9.02 12.75
C GLU A 72 -17.68 8.96 13.16
N ALA A 73 -17.27 7.86 13.80
CA ALA A 73 -15.85 7.61 14.05
C ALA A 73 -15.07 7.44 12.74
N GLY A 74 -15.64 6.72 11.76
CA GLY A 74 -15.02 6.49 10.46
C GLY A 74 -14.80 7.77 9.67
N LYS A 75 -15.79 8.67 9.64
CA LYS A 75 -15.63 10.00 9.00
C LYS A 75 -14.51 10.81 9.66
N ALA A 76 -14.49 10.87 10.99
CA ALA A 76 -13.48 11.64 11.71
C ALA A 76 -12.07 11.09 11.47
N ASP A 77 -11.91 9.78 11.56
CA ASP A 77 -10.60 9.11 11.43
C ASP A 77 -10.11 9.09 9.98
N GLY A 78 -11.00 8.85 9.02
CA GLY A 78 -10.66 8.94 7.60
C GLY A 78 -10.22 10.36 7.20
N ALA A 79 -10.91 11.40 7.67
CA ALA A 79 -10.52 12.78 7.40
C ALA A 79 -9.17 13.14 8.03
N ALA A 80 -8.91 12.65 9.25
CA ALA A 80 -7.62 12.80 9.92
C ALA A 80 -6.50 12.06 9.16
N ALA A 81 -6.74 10.82 8.76
CA ALA A 81 -5.82 10.02 7.95
C ALA A 81 -5.49 10.71 6.61
N LEU A 82 -6.49 11.24 5.91
CA LEU A 82 -6.27 11.97 4.65
C LEU A 82 -5.35 13.18 4.85
N LYS A 83 -5.56 13.95 5.93
CA LYS A 83 -4.74 15.11 6.24
C LYS A 83 -3.28 14.70 6.44
N GLU A 84 -3.05 13.65 7.21
CA GLU A 84 -1.71 13.10 7.47
C GLU A 84 -1.07 12.53 6.19
N ALA A 85 -1.79 11.73 5.41
CA ALA A 85 -1.31 11.20 4.12
C ALA A 85 -0.84 12.33 3.18
N LYS A 86 -1.63 13.40 3.06
CA LYS A 86 -1.27 14.59 2.26
C LYS A 86 -0.04 15.31 2.78
N LEU A 87 0.10 15.47 4.09
CA LEU A 87 1.26 16.12 4.70
C LEU A 87 2.55 15.34 4.46
N LEU A 88 2.47 14.02 4.43
CA LEU A 88 3.62 13.14 4.21
C LEU A 88 3.92 12.89 2.72
N GLY A 89 3.07 13.38 1.81
CA GLY A 89 3.19 13.06 0.39
C GLY A 89 3.00 11.58 0.09
N GLN A 90 2.19 10.87 0.89
CA GLN A 90 1.87 9.46 0.63
C GLN A 90 1.25 9.35 -0.79
N PRO A 91 1.78 8.50 -1.68
CA PRO A 91 1.28 8.40 -3.05
C PRO A 91 -0.17 7.93 -3.11
N THR A 92 -0.97 8.52 -4.02
CA THR A 92 -2.28 7.99 -4.37
C THR A 92 -2.17 6.56 -4.92
N GLY A 93 -3.17 5.73 -4.67
CA GLY A 93 -3.16 4.31 -5.00
C GLY A 93 -2.57 3.42 -3.89
N SER A 94 -1.85 4.01 -2.93
CA SER A 94 -1.41 3.29 -1.72
C SER A 94 -2.56 3.04 -0.74
N THR A 95 -2.33 2.16 0.23
CA THR A 95 -3.33 1.74 1.22
C THR A 95 -3.14 2.47 2.55
N ILE A 96 -4.27 2.78 3.20
CA ILE A 96 -4.33 3.19 4.61
C ILE A 96 -5.13 2.14 5.37
N TYR A 97 -4.48 1.45 6.31
CA TYR A 97 -5.13 0.46 7.19
C TYR A 97 -5.76 1.16 8.39
N PHE A 98 -7.02 0.86 8.69
CA PHE A 98 -7.64 1.32 9.93
C PHE A 98 -7.72 0.17 10.93
N ALA A 99 -7.28 0.42 12.16
CA ALA A 99 -7.14 -0.63 13.16
C ALA A 99 -8.45 -0.97 13.88
N VAL A 100 -8.68 -2.27 14.04
CA VAL A 100 -9.59 -2.91 14.99
C VAL A 100 -8.73 -3.68 15.98
N ASP A 101 -8.14 -2.96 16.93
CA ASP A 101 -7.11 -3.50 17.84
C ASP A 101 -7.73 -4.02 19.15
N TYR A 102 -8.74 -4.88 19.02
CA TYR A 102 -9.39 -5.53 20.15
C TYR A 102 -10.01 -6.86 19.72
N ASP A 103 -10.41 -7.68 20.70
CA ASP A 103 -11.13 -8.93 20.49
C ASP A 103 -12.58 -8.69 20.03
N ALA A 104 -12.73 -8.22 18.79
CA ALA A 104 -14.02 -7.87 18.20
C ALA A 104 -14.93 -9.11 18.07
N GLN A 105 -16.15 -8.97 18.54
CA GLN A 105 -17.16 -10.02 18.55
C GLN A 105 -18.17 -9.81 17.42
N PRO A 106 -19.00 -10.81 17.06
CA PRO A 106 -19.97 -10.68 15.97
C PRO A 106 -20.90 -9.47 16.06
N LYS A 107 -21.22 -9.02 17.28
CA LYS A 107 -22.03 -7.82 17.54
C LYS A 107 -21.37 -6.51 17.06
N ASP A 108 -20.05 -6.50 16.89
CA ASP A 108 -19.27 -5.31 16.54
C ASP A 108 -19.14 -5.12 15.02
N TYR A 109 -19.37 -6.18 14.22
CA TYR A 109 -19.07 -6.20 12.79
C TYR A 109 -19.84 -5.18 11.97
N ASP A 110 -21.10 -4.90 12.33
CA ASP A 110 -21.90 -3.88 11.65
C ASP A 110 -21.32 -2.47 11.85
N ASN A 111 -20.80 -2.18 13.05
CA ASN A 111 -20.15 -0.91 13.32
C ASN A 111 -18.78 -0.84 12.65
N ILE A 112 -17.99 -1.91 12.67
CA ILE A 112 -16.70 -1.97 11.96
C ILE A 112 -16.90 -1.74 10.45
N GLU A 113 -17.89 -2.38 9.83
CA GLU A 113 -18.20 -2.18 8.42
C GLU A 113 -18.60 -0.72 8.13
N ARG A 114 -19.50 -0.15 8.94
CA ARG A 114 -19.92 1.26 8.80
C ARG A 114 -18.75 2.23 8.99
N TYR A 115 -17.85 1.93 9.92
CA TYR A 115 -16.64 2.70 10.17
C TYR A 115 -15.70 2.65 8.96
N LEU A 116 -15.40 1.46 8.43
CA LEU A 116 -14.50 1.29 7.28
C LEU A 116 -15.03 1.96 6.02
N LYS A 117 -16.33 1.80 5.72
CA LYS A 117 -16.96 2.45 4.56
C LYS A 117 -16.90 3.98 4.69
N ALA A 118 -17.28 4.52 5.85
CA ALA A 118 -17.24 5.95 6.10
C ALA A 118 -15.81 6.51 6.05
N ALA A 119 -14.82 5.79 6.57
CA ALA A 119 -13.42 6.19 6.49
C ALA A 119 -12.91 6.19 5.04
N THR A 120 -13.29 5.18 4.25
CA THR A 120 -12.94 5.07 2.82
C THR A 120 -13.44 6.28 2.02
N GLU A 121 -14.66 6.74 2.28
CA GLU A 121 -15.23 7.93 1.63
C GLU A 121 -14.40 9.20 1.89
N GLN A 122 -13.66 9.26 3.00
CA GLN A 122 -12.84 10.41 3.36
C GLN A 122 -11.42 10.38 2.81
N ILE A 123 -10.99 9.29 2.16
CA ILE A 123 -9.62 9.15 1.63
C ILE A 123 -9.61 8.98 0.10
N PRO A 124 -10.23 9.89 -0.67
CA PRO A 124 -10.28 9.76 -2.13
C PRO A 124 -8.87 9.68 -2.73
N GLY A 125 -8.67 8.72 -3.62
CA GLY A 125 -7.38 8.42 -4.24
C GLY A 125 -6.51 7.44 -3.48
N TYR A 126 -6.93 6.95 -2.31
CA TYR A 126 -6.26 5.89 -1.55
C TYR A 126 -7.15 4.65 -1.43
N CYS A 127 -6.52 3.50 -1.24
CA CYS A 127 -7.21 2.26 -0.88
C CYS A 127 -7.42 2.22 0.65
N SER A 128 -8.53 1.65 1.08
CA SER A 128 -8.75 1.34 2.49
C SER A 128 -8.41 -0.11 2.80
N GLY A 129 -7.77 -0.32 3.96
CA GLY A 129 -7.57 -1.63 4.54
C GLY A 129 -8.02 -1.69 5.99
N VAL A 130 -8.06 -2.89 6.53
CA VAL A 130 -8.35 -3.13 7.96
C VAL A 130 -7.22 -3.93 8.60
N TYR A 131 -6.76 -3.47 9.75
CA TYR A 131 -5.95 -4.28 10.67
C TYR A 131 -6.89 -4.92 11.70
N GLY A 132 -6.76 -6.23 11.95
CA GLY A 132 -7.59 -6.90 12.96
C GLY A 132 -7.40 -8.41 13.02
N SER A 133 -8.20 -9.05 13.88
CA SER A 133 -8.16 -10.51 14.06
C SER A 133 -8.62 -11.27 12.81
N TYR A 134 -8.32 -12.56 12.73
CA TYR A 134 -8.81 -13.46 11.69
C TYR A 134 -10.30 -13.30 11.42
N ALA A 135 -11.12 -13.20 12.47
CA ALA A 135 -12.56 -13.10 12.34
C ALA A 135 -13.01 -11.76 11.71
N VAL A 136 -12.31 -10.66 12.04
CA VAL A 136 -12.52 -9.36 11.41
C VAL A 136 -12.13 -9.40 9.94
N ILE A 137 -10.96 -9.98 9.61
CA ILE A 137 -10.48 -10.10 8.23
C ILE A 137 -11.50 -10.87 7.38
N GLU A 138 -11.91 -12.06 7.82
CA GLU A 138 -12.86 -12.90 7.08
C GLU A 138 -14.21 -12.19 6.87
N GLU A 139 -14.75 -11.57 7.92
CA GLU A 139 -16.06 -10.93 7.82
C GLU A 139 -16.00 -9.68 6.93
N MET A 140 -14.97 -8.83 7.08
CA MET A 140 -14.85 -7.61 6.26
C MET A 140 -14.53 -7.93 4.80
N ALA A 141 -13.79 -9.02 4.53
CA ALA A 141 -13.58 -9.53 3.17
C ALA A 141 -14.89 -10.03 2.55
N LYS A 142 -15.65 -10.86 3.28
CA LYS A 142 -16.97 -11.36 2.85
C LYS A 142 -17.93 -10.21 2.52
N ARG A 143 -17.96 -9.17 3.34
CA ARG A 143 -18.81 -7.98 3.16
C ARG A 143 -18.28 -6.98 2.13
N LYS A 144 -17.04 -7.15 1.66
CA LYS A 144 -16.33 -6.20 0.79
C LYS A 144 -16.29 -4.80 1.39
N ALA A 145 -16.03 -4.71 2.70
CA ALA A 145 -16.02 -3.43 3.42
C ALA A 145 -14.77 -2.59 3.13
N CYS A 146 -13.68 -3.23 2.71
CA CYS A 146 -12.42 -2.61 2.29
C CYS A 146 -11.68 -3.57 1.33
N THR A 147 -10.52 -3.17 0.81
CA THR A 147 -9.80 -3.94 -0.24
C THR A 147 -8.52 -4.61 0.25
N SER A 148 -7.99 -4.23 1.42
CA SER A 148 -6.72 -4.74 1.95
C SER A 148 -6.84 -5.22 3.39
N PHE A 149 -6.10 -6.27 3.75
CA PHE A 149 -6.28 -6.98 5.02
C PHE A 149 -4.93 -7.22 5.70
N TRP A 150 -4.78 -6.66 6.90
CA TRP A 150 -3.63 -6.89 7.78
C TRP A 150 -4.09 -7.67 9.01
N GLN A 151 -3.82 -8.97 9.02
CA GLN A 151 -4.24 -9.83 10.10
C GLN A 151 -3.23 -9.77 11.27
N THR A 152 -3.71 -9.67 12.51
CA THR A 152 -2.89 -10.00 13.69
C THR A 152 -3.10 -11.44 14.16
N TYR A 153 -2.06 -12.08 14.69
CA TYR A 153 -2.18 -13.38 15.37
C TYR A 153 -2.99 -13.25 16.68
N ALA A 154 -3.01 -12.06 17.28
CA ALA A 154 -3.83 -11.78 18.45
C ALA A 154 -5.31 -12.00 18.11
N TRP A 155 -6.05 -12.59 19.06
CA TRP A 155 -7.48 -12.90 18.93
C TRP A 155 -7.84 -13.81 17.74
N SER A 156 -6.84 -14.39 17.04
CA SER A 156 -7.06 -15.22 15.86
C SER A 156 -7.11 -16.71 16.17
N SER A 157 -6.89 -17.12 17.42
CA SER A 157 -6.92 -18.52 17.86
C SER A 157 -6.05 -19.45 16.99
N GLY A 158 -4.88 -18.96 16.57
CA GLY A 158 -3.94 -19.69 15.70
C GLY A 158 -4.35 -19.80 14.23
N LYS A 159 -5.47 -19.20 13.82
CA LYS A 159 -5.94 -19.21 12.42
C LYS A 159 -5.24 -18.13 11.61
N LYS A 160 -5.10 -18.39 10.30
CA LYS A 160 -4.57 -17.45 9.32
C LYS A 160 -5.48 -17.41 8.09
N SER A 161 -5.90 -16.22 7.71
CA SER A 161 -6.82 -15.96 6.61
C SER A 161 -6.06 -16.03 5.28
N GLY A 162 -6.72 -16.61 4.27
CA GLY A 162 -6.25 -16.55 2.88
C GLY A 162 -6.43 -15.17 2.25
N ASN A 163 -7.21 -14.29 2.88
CA ASN A 163 -7.44 -12.91 2.43
C ASN A 163 -6.34 -11.95 2.91
N ALA A 164 -5.49 -12.35 3.86
CA ALA A 164 -4.48 -11.48 4.46
C ALA A 164 -3.41 -11.06 3.44
N ASN A 165 -3.25 -9.75 3.23
CA ASN A 165 -2.11 -9.17 2.51
C ASN A 165 -0.89 -9.06 3.44
N VAL A 166 -1.13 -8.78 4.72
CA VAL A 166 -0.11 -8.68 5.76
C VAL A 166 -0.52 -9.54 6.96
N TYR A 167 0.44 -10.17 7.63
CA TYR A 167 0.22 -10.95 8.85
C TYR A 167 1.24 -10.58 9.92
N GLN A 168 0.78 -10.01 11.03
CA GLN A 168 1.55 -9.81 12.26
C GLN A 168 1.57 -11.12 13.04
N TYR A 169 2.75 -11.72 13.20
CA TYR A 169 2.89 -13.09 13.72
C TYR A 169 3.59 -13.18 15.08
N LYS A 170 4.17 -12.08 15.56
CA LYS A 170 4.86 -12.03 16.85
C LYS A 170 5.06 -10.58 17.30
N ASN A 171 4.79 -10.30 18.57
CA ASN A 171 4.95 -8.95 19.12
C ASN A 171 6.16 -8.83 20.06
N ASP A 172 6.50 -7.59 20.41
CA ASP A 172 7.47 -7.20 21.45
C ASP A 172 8.89 -7.77 21.26
N VAL A 173 9.35 -7.81 20.00
CA VAL A 173 10.73 -8.21 19.68
C VAL A 173 11.64 -6.98 19.73
N VAL A 174 12.79 -7.09 20.39
CA VAL A 174 13.77 -5.99 20.44
C VAL A 174 14.77 -6.11 19.30
N ILE A 175 14.77 -5.15 18.38
CA ILE A 175 15.70 -5.07 17.25
C ILE A 175 16.28 -3.66 17.18
N GLY A 176 17.60 -3.53 17.11
CA GLY A 176 18.24 -2.21 17.05
C GLY A 176 17.93 -1.29 18.25
N GLY A 177 17.56 -1.87 19.40
CA GLY A 177 17.23 -1.14 20.63
C GLY A 177 15.79 -0.64 20.73
N ILE A 178 14.91 -0.99 19.79
CA ILE A 178 13.48 -0.63 19.82
C ILE A 178 12.60 -1.89 19.86
N SER A 179 11.42 -1.78 20.48
CA SER A 179 10.40 -2.84 20.44
C SER A 179 9.64 -2.77 19.11
N VAL A 180 9.54 -3.91 18.44
CA VAL A 180 8.88 -4.06 17.14
C VAL A 180 8.02 -5.32 17.12
N ASP A 181 6.97 -5.27 16.30
CA ASP A 181 6.12 -6.41 16.01
C ASP A 181 6.48 -6.94 14.62
N LEU A 182 6.61 -8.26 14.49
CA LEU A 182 7.07 -8.91 13.27
C LEU A 182 5.91 -9.21 12.34
N ASN A 183 6.11 -8.86 11.06
CA ASN A 183 5.12 -8.97 10.02
C ASN A 183 5.65 -9.70 8.78
N GLU A 184 4.73 -10.33 8.07
CA GLU A 184 4.96 -10.91 6.74
C GLU A 184 3.95 -10.33 5.75
N SER A 185 4.41 -10.08 4.53
CA SER A 185 3.59 -9.59 3.42
C SER A 185 3.46 -10.66 2.32
N TYR A 186 2.29 -10.73 1.69
CA TYR A 186 1.89 -11.75 0.70
C TYR A 186 1.46 -11.20 -0.66
N GLY A 187 1.50 -9.89 -0.84
CA GLY A 187 1.14 -9.13 -2.04
C GLY A 187 0.00 -8.15 -1.79
N SER A 188 -0.03 -7.07 -2.57
CA SER A 188 -1.12 -6.08 -2.61
C SER A 188 -1.37 -5.37 -1.28
N GLU A 189 -0.32 -5.10 -0.51
CA GLU A 189 -0.37 -4.39 0.77
C GLU A 189 -0.60 -2.88 0.60
N GLY A 190 -0.32 -2.35 -0.60
CA GLY A 190 -0.37 -0.93 -0.89
C GLY A 190 0.66 -0.11 -0.09
N TRP A 191 1.84 -0.69 0.13
CA TRP A 191 2.97 0.03 0.71
C TRP A 191 3.44 1.18 -0.21
N TRP A 192 4.28 2.06 0.32
CA TRP A 192 4.80 3.21 -0.40
C TRP A 192 6.18 3.62 0.10
N ASN A 193 6.84 4.53 -0.61
CA ASN A 193 8.07 5.18 -0.17
C ASN A 193 8.15 6.62 -0.73
N THR A 194 9.11 7.40 -0.26
CA THR A 194 9.24 8.83 -0.63
C THR A 194 10.03 9.09 -1.91
N LYS A 195 10.63 8.06 -2.54
CA LYS A 195 11.35 8.19 -3.82
C LYS A 195 10.41 8.23 -5.04
N GLY A 196 9.09 8.13 -4.81
CA GLY A 196 8.09 7.98 -5.85
C GLY A 196 8.18 6.61 -6.54
N GLU A 197 7.16 6.24 -7.32
CA GLU A 197 7.38 5.19 -8.30
C GLU A 197 8.46 5.67 -9.26
N VAL A 198 9.55 4.91 -9.40
CA VAL A 198 10.30 4.93 -10.64
C VAL A 198 9.32 4.39 -11.68
N VAL A 199 8.54 5.29 -12.29
CA VAL A 199 7.82 4.96 -13.51
C VAL A 199 8.94 4.63 -14.50
N THR A 200 9.23 3.34 -14.67
CA THR A 200 9.97 2.85 -15.83
C THR A 200 9.11 3.15 -17.03
N THR A 201 9.20 4.39 -17.52
CA THR A 201 8.74 4.74 -18.85
C THR A 201 9.54 3.89 -19.83
N MET A 202 8.88 3.48 -20.93
CA MET A 202 9.58 2.81 -22.02
C MET A 202 10.72 3.73 -22.45
N SER A 203 11.97 3.25 -22.36
CA SER A 203 13.10 4.02 -22.85
C SER A 203 12.96 4.20 -24.36
N GLN A 204 13.45 5.32 -24.90
CA GLN A 204 13.43 5.52 -26.35
C GLN A 204 14.18 4.38 -27.07
N ASP A 205 15.25 3.86 -26.47
CA ASP A 205 16.03 2.74 -27.02
C ASP A 205 15.24 1.43 -27.10
N ASP A 206 14.49 1.09 -26.04
CA ASP A 206 13.67 -0.12 -26.04
C ASP A 206 12.44 0.02 -26.95
N ALA A 207 11.84 1.21 -27.00
CA ALA A 207 10.79 1.51 -27.97
C ALA A 207 11.28 1.32 -29.41
N VAL A 208 12.48 1.81 -29.75
CA VAL A 208 13.08 1.63 -31.08
C VAL A 208 13.29 0.15 -31.39
N LYS A 209 13.73 -0.67 -30.43
CA LYS A 209 13.87 -2.13 -30.62
C LYS A 209 12.53 -2.78 -30.94
N ILE A 210 11.48 -2.46 -30.18
CA ILE A 210 10.14 -3.02 -30.38
C ILE A 210 9.56 -2.56 -31.73
N ILE A 211 9.69 -1.27 -32.05
CA ILE A 211 9.23 -0.71 -33.33
C ILE A 211 9.90 -1.42 -34.51
N ARG A 212 11.19 -1.77 -34.42
CA ARG A 212 11.86 -2.55 -35.49
C ARG A 212 11.20 -3.92 -35.73
N PHE A 213 10.78 -4.63 -34.68
CA PHE A 213 10.06 -5.89 -34.85
C PHE A 213 8.68 -5.66 -35.48
N LEU A 214 7.95 -4.62 -35.06
CA LEU A 214 6.65 -4.26 -35.64
C LEU A 214 6.79 -3.83 -37.12
N SER A 215 7.85 -3.11 -37.48
CA SER A 215 8.17 -2.76 -38.86
C SER A 215 8.51 -3.99 -39.70
N ALA A 216 9.26 -4.95 -39.17
CA ALA A 216 9.54 -6.21 -39.88
C ALA A 216 8.25 -7.00 -40.15
N ALA A 217 7.34 -7.07 -39.16
CA ALA A 217 6.03 -7.69 -39.33
C ALA A 217 5.18 -6.94 -40.36
N TRP A 218 5.20 -5.60 -40.34
CA TRP A 218 4.55 -4.75 -41.34
C TRP A 218 5.02 -5.06 -42.77
N PHE A 219 6.34 -5.22 -42.98
CA PHE A 219 6.90 -5.59 -44.29
C PHE A 219 6.51 -7.01 -44.73
N ALA A 220 6.35 -7.94 -43.78
CA ALA A 220 5.94 -9.31 -44.05
C ALA A 220 4.42 -9.45 -44.33
N SER A 221 3.61 -8.50 -43.88
CA SER A 221 2.16 -8.50 -44.08
C SER A 221 1.76 -8.26 -45.54
N ILE A 222 0.74 -9.00 -45.98
CA ILE A 222 0.23 -8.96 -47.37
C ILE A 222 -1.02 -8.09 -47.49
N ASN A 223 -1.88 -8.06 -46.47
CA ASN A 223 -3.09 -7.24 -46.47
C ASN A 223 -2.86 -5.88 -45.79
N ILE A 224 -3.73 -4.93 -46.11
CA ILE A 224 -3.64 -3.55 -45.62
C ILE A 224 -4.09 -3.41 -44.16
N GLU A 225 -4.92 -4.32 -43.66
CA GLU A 225 -5.46 -4.29 -42.31
C GLU A 225 -4.37 -4.58 -41.28
N ASP A 226 -3.58 -5.63 -41.49
CA ASP A 226 -2.44 -5.99 -40.64
C ASP A 226 -1.37 -4.89 -40.65
N LYS A 227 -1.13 -4.30 -41.83
CA LYS A 227 -0.21 -3.15 -41.97
C LYS A 227 -0.68 -1.95 -41.16
N ASN A 228 -1.97 -1.64 -41.20
CA ASN A 228 -2.53 -0.56 -40.39
C ASN A 228 -2.41 -0.87 -38.89
N GLU A 229 -2.62 -2.13 -38.49
CA GLU A 229 -2.51 -2.54 -37.10
C GLU A 229 -1.07 -2.48 -36.59
N PHE A 230 -0.08 -2.96 -37.34
CA PHE A 230 1.33 -2.83 -36.95
C PHE A 230 1.77 -1.36 -36.85
N ASN A 231 1.28 -0.49 -37.74
CA ASN A 231 1.52 0.95 -37.64
C ASN A 231 0.86 1.56 -36.40
N ARG A 232 -0.37 1.17 -36.07
CA ARG A 232 -1.07 1.61 -34.87
C ARG A 232 -0.31 1.18 -33.61
N LEU A 233 0.09 -0.09 -33.53
CA LEU A 233 0.87 -0.65 -32.42
C LEU A 233 2.21 0.05 -32.26
N ALA A 234 2.92 0.33 -33.37
CA ALA A 234 4.16 1.08 -33.34
C ALA A 234 3.95 2.50 -32.78
N ASN A 235 2.84 3.15 -33.12
CA ASN A 235 2.49 4.46 -32.57
C ASN A 235 2.09 4.42 -31.08
N GLU A 236 1.47 3.34 -30.59
CA GLU A 236 1.26 3.16 -29.14
C GLU A 236 2.58 3.01 -28.39
N VAL A 237 3.56 2.30 -28.97
CA VAL A 237 4.91 2.18 -28.42
C VAL A 237 5.65 3.54 -28.46
N ARG A 238 5.48 4.33 -29.53
CA ARG A 238 6.05 5.68 -29.60
C ARG A 238 5.48 6.60 -28.51
N LYS A 239 4.15 6.59 -28.33
CA LYS A 239 3.46 7.37 -27.27
C LYS A 239 3.99 7.02 -25.88
N SER A 240 4.14 5.74 -25.57
CA SER A 240 4.61 5.29 -24.25
C SER A 240 6.06 5.67 -23.95
N ALA A 241 6.86 5.97 -24.98
CA ALA A 241 8.26 6.41 -24.88
C ALA A 241 8.49 7.91 -25.16
N GLY A 242 7.42 8.69 -25.39
CA GLY A 242 7.52 10.11 -25.73
C GLY A 242 8.15 10.39 -27.10
N ILE A 243 8.11 9.43 -28.02
CA ILE A 243 8.58 9.58 -29.40
C ILE A 243 7.42 10.16 -30.26
N PRO A 244 7.67 11.10 -31.18
CA PRO A 244 6.64 11.60 -32.11
C PRO A 244 6.01 10.47 -32.93
N ILE A 245 4.68 10.43 -33.00
CA ILE A 245 3.96 9.43 -33.82
C ILE A 245 4.20 9.67 -35.32
N GLU A 246 4.19 8.59 -36.10
CA GLU A 246 4.24 8.68 -37.56
C GLU A 246 2.81 8.68 -38.13
N SER A 247 2.56 9.55 -39.12
CA SER A 247 1.30 9.56 -39.84
C SER A 247 1.20 8.36 -40.77
N SER A 248 0.02 7.74 -40.80
CA SER A 248 -0.32 6.68 -41.76
C SER A 248 -0.33 7.26 -43.18
N SER A 249 0.81 7.28 -43.86
CA SER A 249 0.92 7.85 -45.21
C SER A 249 2.00 7.17 -46.05
N LYS A 250 1.73 5.94 -46.51
CA LYS A 250 1.37 5.57 -47.90
C LYS A 250 1.31 4.05 -48.03
#